data_AF-A0A973C8Y8-F1
#
_entry.id   AF-A0A973C8Y8-F1
#
_cell.length_a   1.000
_cell.length_b   1.000
_cell.length_c   1.000
_cell.angle_alpha   90.00
_cell.angle_beta   90.00
_cell.angle_gamma   90.00
#
_symmetry.space_group_name_H-M   'P 1'
#
loop_
_entity.id
_entity.type
_entity.pdbx_description
1 polymer ?
#
loop_
_entity_poly.entity_id
_entity_poly.type
_entity_poly.pdbx_seq_one_letter_code
_entity_poly.pdbx_strand_id
1 'polypeptide(L)'
;MENLDNIETEALPVDEQISVHSELDEKELLNSLGEDFNPDTVIDKKSQKEMLLEQGAMSATAVLGVGEQMLKQFGHKQFAFDEAQVENVAKAAAPLFVKYNGELPPWLAQYKEEIMFTFAAGALGFGSYSQIKALKKIDKEKEVKPTEPEVENSQSESISNATD
;
A
#
# COMPACT_ATOMS: atom_id res chain seq x y z
N MET A 1 44.85 68.47 4.26
CA MET A 1 45.87 68.06 3.27
C MET A 1 45.91 66.55 3.32
N GLU A 2 45.66 65.96 2.17
CA GLU A 2 45.65 64.53 1.90
C GLU A 2 46.98 63.86 2.27
N ASN A 3 46.91 62.54 2.53
CA ASN A 3 47.76 61.46 2.01
C ASN A 3 47.41 60.21 2.82
N LEU A 4 46.43 59.41 2.38
CA LEU A 4 46.56 58.29 1.44
C LEU A 4 47.31 57.10 2.05
N ASP A 5 46.51 56.06 2.31
CA ASP A 5 46.73 54.67 1.92
C ASP A 5 48.10 54.02 2.16
N ASN A 6 48.10 53.09 3.11
CA ASN A 6 48.77 51.79 3.02
C ASN A 6 48.18 50.92 4.14
N ILE A 7 47.06 50.23 3.92
CA ILE A 7 47.02 48.81 3.48
C ILE A 7 48.14 47.98 4.15
N GLU A 8 47.99 47.72 5.44
CA GLU A 8 48.56 46.53 6.06
C GLU A 8 47.40 45.56 6.37
N THR A 9 47.08 44.80 5.32
CA THR A 9 46.86 43.35 5.36
C THR A 9 46.37 42.82 6.71
N GLU A 10 45.04 42.73 6.84
CA GLU A 10 44.41 41.76 7.74
C GLU A 10 44.72 40.36 7.17
N ALA A 11 45.93 39.87 7.47
CA ALA A 11 46.32 38.52 7.18
C ALA A 11 45.50 37.61 8.08
N LEU A 12 44.39 37.10 7.54
CA LEU A 12 43.77 35.89 8.04
C LEU A 12 44.90 34.86 8.22
N PRO A 13 45.04 34.22 9.40
CA PRO A 13 45.93 33.07 9.50
C PRO A 13 45.35 32.00 8.58
N VAL A 14 45.92 31.89 7.38
CA VAL A 14 45.83 30.68 6.57
C VAL A 14 46.65 29.67 7.35
N ASP A 15 45.96 29.01 8.27
CA ASP A 15 46.40 27.78 8.89
C ASP A 15 46.47 26.76 7.73
N GLU A 16 47.58 26.77 7.00
CA GLU A 16 48.02 25.63 6.19
C GLU A 16 48.28 24.49 7.18
N GLN A 17 47.20 23.90 7.68
CA GLN A 17 47.21 22.57 8.23
C GLN A 17 47.57 21.67 7.06
N ILE A 18 48.87 21.45 6.87
CA ILE A 18 49.36 20.30 6.14
C ILE A 18 48.72 19.11 6.86
N SER A 19 47.65 18.58 6.27
CA SER A 19 46.91 17.45 6.80
C SER A 19 47.84 16.25 6.74
N VAL A 20 48.57 16.01 7.83
CA VAL A 20 49.41 14.83 7.99
C VAL A 20 48.46 13.68 8.30
N HIS A 21 47.93 13.07 7.26
CA HIS A 21 47.17 11.84 7.37
C HIS A 21 48.08 10.76 7.96
N SER A 22 47.65 10.13 9.04
CA SER A 22 48.43 9.06 9.64
C SER A 22 48.41 7.84 8.72
N GLU A 23 49.44 6.99 8.77
CA GLU A 23 49.42 5.71 8.04
C GLU A 23 48.21 4.84 8.41
N LEU A 24 47.61 5.09 9.57
CA LEU A 24 46.38 4.44 10.03
C LEU A 24 45.16 4.92 9.25
N ASP A 25 45.04 6.24 8.99
CA ASP A 25 43.95 6.81 8.19
C ASP A 25 44.04 6.37 6.72
N GLU A 26 45.26 6.32 6.17
CA GLU A 26 45.48 5.79 4.81
C GLU A 26 45.13 4.31 4.72
N LYS A 27 45.46 3.53 5.75
CA LYS A 27 45.12 2.10 5.80
C LYS A 27 43.63 1.86 5.99
N GLU A 28 42.95 2.71 6.75
CA GLU A 28 41.49 2.66 6.92
C GLU A 28 40.77 3.01 5.60
N LEU A 29 41.25 4.03 4.89
CA LEU A 29 40.79 4.36 3.53
C LEU A 29 41.07 3.22 2.53
N LEU A 30 42.25 2.62 2.55
CA LEU A 30 42.58 1.49 1.66
C LEU A 30 41.73 0.25 1.95
N ASN A 31 41.44 -0.01 3.24
CA ASN A 31 40.52 -1.08 3.63
C ASN A 31 39.09 -0.79 3.17
N SER A 32 38.60 0.46 3.25
CA SER A 32 37.27 0.80 2.75
C SER A 32 37.16 0.72 1.22
N LEU A 33 38.23 1.07 0.50
CA LEU A 33 38.27 0.99 -0.96
C LEU A 33 38.30 -0.46 -1.47
N GLY A 34 38.91 -1.39 -0.73
CA GLY A 34 39.01 -2.80 -1.14
C GLY A 34 37.66 -3.52 -1.27
N GLU A 35 36.69 -3.19 -0.42
CA GLU A 35 35.32 -3.72 -0.54
C GLU A 35 34.49 -2.95 -1.57
N ASP A 36 34.68 -1.63 -1.70
CA ASP A 36 33.89 -0.78 -2.60
C ASP A 36 34.34 -0.83 -4.08
N PHE A 37 35.58 -1.20 -4.38
CA PHE A 37 36.15 -1.26 -5.73
C PHE A 37 36.26 -2.69 -6.30
N ASN A 38 35.38 -3.60 -5.89
CA ASN A 38 35.34 -4.95 -6.45
C ASN A 38 34.30 -5.05 -7.58
N PRO A 39 34.71 -5.15 -8.87
CA PRO A 39 33.79 -5.08 -10.01
C PRO A 39 32.76 -6.22 -10.03
N ASP A 40 33.07 -7.37 -9.43
CA ASP A 40 32.15 -8.50 -9.34
C ASP A 40 30.94 -8.18 -8.44
N THR A 41 31.13 -7.39 -7.37
CA THR A 41 30.03 -6.96 -6.49
C THR A 41 29.04 -6.01 -7.19
N VAL A 42 29.48 -5.31 -8.25
CA VAL A 42 28.62 -4.43 -9.05
C VAL A 42 27.67 -5.25 -9.92
N ILE A 43 28.11 -6.41 -10.43
CA ILE A 43 27.27 -7.32 -11.22
C ILE A 43 26.21 -7.96 -10.32
N ASP A 44 26.59 -8.42 -9.13
CA ASP A 44 25.65 -9.00 -8.16
C ASP A 44 24.62 -7.98 -7.67
N LYS A 45 25.04 -6.75 -7.35
CA LYS A 45 24.14 -5.66 -6.97
C LYS A 45 23.18 -5.27 -8.10
N LYS A 46 23.62 -5.31 -9.36
CA LYS A 46 22.75 -5.01 -10.51
C LYS A 46 21.68 -6.08 -10.71
N SER A 47 22.06 -7.35 -10.64
CA SER A 47 21.12 -8.48 -10.73
C SER A 47 20.11 -8.47 -9.59
N GLN A 48 20.56 -8.22 -8.36
CA GLN A 48 19.68 -8.11 -7.20
C GLN A 48 18.71 -6.93 -7.33
N LYS A 49 19.17 -5.78 -7.82
CA LYS A 49 18.33 -4.60 -8.03
C LYS A 49 17.27 -4.82 -9.12
N GLU A 50 17.62 -5.50 -10.21
CA GLU A 50 16.66 -5.86 -11.26
C GLU A 50 15.57 -6.82 -10.73
N MET A 51 15.97 -7.82 -9.94
CA MET A 51 15.02 -8.73 -9.26
C MET A 51 14.08 -7.98 -8.30
N LEU A 52 14.61 -7.04 -7.51
CA LEU A 52 13.80 -6.22 -6.59
C LEU A 52 12.85 -5.27 -7.33
N LEU A 53 13.28 -4.70 -8.47
CA LEU A 53 12.41 -3.86 -9.31
C LEU A 53 11.26 -4.66 -9.90
N GLU A 54 11.52 -5.89 -10.35
CA GLU A 54 10.48 -6.77 -10.87
C GLU A 54 9.49 -7.18 -9.76
N GLN A 55 9.98 -7.50 -8.56
CA GLN A 55 9.14 -7.75 -7.40
C GLN A 55 8.29 -6.53 -7.01
N GLY A 56 8.86 -5.32 -7.10
CA GLY A 56 8.16 -4.07 -6.87
C GLY A 56 7.06 -3.81 -7.89
N ALA A 57 7.34 -4.07 -9.18
CA ALA A 57 6.35 -3.97 -10.25
C ALA A 57 5.20 -4.98 -10.06
N MET A 58 5.51 -6.24 -9.71
CA MET A 58 4.50 -7.26 -9.42
C MET A 58 3.58 -6.83 -8.27
N SER A 59 4.17 -6.27 -7.21
CA SER A 59 3.42 -5.76 -6.05
C SER A 59 2.51 -4.60 -6.43
N ALA A 60 2.99 -3.65 -7.25
CA ALA A 60 2.19 -2.56 -7.78
C ALA A 60 1.02 -3.06 -8.65
N THR A 61 1.27 -4.02 -9.55
CA THR A 61 0.22 -4.65 -10.37
C THR A 61 -0.84 -5.34 -9.51
N ALA A 62 -0.44 -6.03 -8.44
CA ALA A 62 -1.39 -6.66 -7.52
C ALA A 62 -2.32 -5.64 -6.86
N VAL A 63 -1.78 -4.51 -6.38
CA VAL A 63 -2.57 -3.42 -5.79
C VAL A 63 -3.54 -2.82 -6.82
N LEU A 64 -3.07 -2.56 -8.05
CA LEU A 64 -3.92 -2.07 -9.13
C LEU A 64 -5.03 -3.06 -9.50
N GLY A 65 -4.75 -4.36 -9.45
CA GLY A 65 -5.75 -5.42 -9.67
C GLY A 65 -6.87 -5.41 -8.64
N VAL A 66 -6.57 -5.17 -7.36
CA VAL A 66 -7.60 -4.97 -6.31
C VAL A 66 -8.43 -3.73 -6.62
N GLY A 67 -7.80 -2.65 -7.05
CA GLY A 67 -8.48 -1.43 -7.50
C GLY A 67 -9.43 -1.69 -8.67
N GLU A 68 -9.01 -2.48 -9.66
CA GLU A 68 -9.84 -2.86 -10.80
C GLU A 68 -11.07 -3.64 -10.37
N GLN A 69 -10.92 -4.61 -9.47
CA GLN A 69 -12.03 -5.39 -8.94
C GLN A 69 -13.04 -4.50 -8.20
N MET A 70 -12.57 -3.52 -7.42
CA MET A 70 -13.43 -2.52 -6.80
C MET A 70 -14.18 -1.71 -7.86
N LEU A 71 -13.50 -1.19 -8.89
CA LEU A 71 -14.15 -0.45 -9.96
C LEU A 71 -15.16 -1.29 -10.75
N LYS A 72 -14.89 -2.59 -10.96
CA LYS A 72 -15.86 -3.53 -11.55
C LYS A 72 -17.11 -3.69 -10.71
N GLN A 73 -16.94 -3.73 -9.38
CA GLN A 73 -18.04 -3.91 -8.44
C GLN A 73 -18.90 -2.65 -8.29
N PHE A 74 -18.31 -1.45 -8.35
CA PHE A 74 -18.99 -0.18 -8.11
C PHE A 74 -19.37 0.60 -9.37
N GLY A 75 -18.58 0.51 -10.43
CA GLY A 75 -18.75 1.29 -11.67
C GLY A 75 -19.41 0.46 -12.78
N HIS A 76 -18.69 -0.53 -13.31
CA HIS A 76 -19.19 -1.35 -14.42
C HIS A 76 -18.47 -2.70 -14.52
N LYS A 77 -19.19 -3.81 -14.64
CA LYS A 77 -18.61 -5.17 -14.60
C LYS A 77 -17.60 -5.47 -15.72
N GLN A 78 -17.71 -4.78 -16.86
CA GLN A 78 -16.79 -4.94 -17.99
C GLN A 78 -15.60 -3.97 -17.96
N PHE A 79 -15.55 -3.09 -16.96
CA PHE A 79 -14.41 -2.20 -16.80
C PHE A 79 -13.15 -3.03 -16.55
N ALA A 80 -12.08 -2.81 -17.30
CA ALA A 80 -10.77 -3.37 -17.02
C ALA A 80 -9.73 -2.29 -17.34
N PHE A 81 -8.64 -2.25 -16.58
CA PHE A 81 -7.52 -1.41 -16.97
C PHE A 81 -6.86 -2.00 -18.22
N ASP A 82 -6.33 -1.12 -19.06
CA ASP A 82 -5.46 -1.53 -20.16
C ASP A 82 -4.16 -2.09 -19.58
N GLU A 83 -3.77 -3.30 -20.00
CA GLU A 83 -2.59 -4.00 -19.50
C GLU A 83 -1.33 -3.17 -19.68
N ALA A 84 -1.22 -2.44 -20.79
CA ALA A 84 -0.10 -1.53 -21.04
C ALA A 84 -0.06 -0.36 -20.03
N GLN A 85 -1.21 0.14 -19.59
CA GLN A 85 -1.27 1.21 -18.59
C GLN A 85 -0.91 0.68 -17.20
N VAL A 86 -1.41 -0.51 -16.85
CA VAL A 86 -1.06 -1.16 -15.58
C VAL A 86 0.44 -1.41 -15.51
N GLU A 87 1.04 -1.95 -16.56
CA GLU A 87 2.48 -2.21 -16.62
C GLU A 87 3.31 -0.92 -16.52
N ASN A 88 2.90 0.15 -17.21
CA ASN A 88 3.58 1.44 -17.13
C ASN A 88 3.53 2.04 -15.72
N VAL A 89 2.38 1.99 -15.05
CA VAL A 89 2.25 2.46 -13.67
C VAL A 89 3.02 1.57 -12.71
N ALA A 90 2.98 0.25 -12.90
CA ALA A 90 3.72 -0.71 -12.10
C ALA A 90 5.24 -0.48 -12.19
N LYS A 91 5.77 -0.27 -13.40
CA LYS A 91 7.18 0.10 -13.62
C LYS A 91 7.54 1.43 -12.99
N ALA A 92 6.65 2.42 -13.05
CA ALA A 92 6.87 3.73 -12.43
C ALA A 92 6.85 3.64 -10.88
N ALA A 93 6.03 2.74 -10.32
CA ALA A 93 5.92 2.52 -8.88
C ALA A 93 6.99 1.57 -8.33
N ALA A 94 7.52 0.64 -9.13
CA ALA A 94 8.59 -0.28 -8.76
C ALA A 94 9.76 0.34 -7.99
N PRO A 95 10.35 1.48 -8.41
CA PRO A 95 11.44 2.11 -7.66
C PRO A 95 11.01 2.59 -6.26
N LEU A 96 9.73 2.89 -6.02
CA LEU A 96 9.23 3.21 -4.68
C LEU A 96 9.28 1.96 -3.79
N PHE A 97 8.83 0.82 -4.31
CA PHE A 97 8.91 -0.45 -3.59
C PHE A 97 10.37 -0.86 -3.33
N VAL A 98 11.28 -0.64 -4.26
CA VAL A 98 12.72 -0.92 -4.03
C VAL A 98 13.33 0.06 -3.02
N LYS A 99 13.00 1.35 -3.10
CA LYS A 99 13.54 2.38 -2.19
C LYS A 99 13.17 2.12 -0.74
N TYR A 100 11.97 1.62 -0.51
CA TYR A 100 11.45 1.37 0.84
C TYR A 100 11.42 -0.12 1.18
N ASN A 101 12.07 -1.00 0.42
CA ASN A 101 12.07 -2.47 0.64
C ASN A 101 10.67 -3.09 0.78
N GLY A 102 9.69 -2.54 0.06
CA GLY A 102 8.29 -2.92 0.17
C GLY A 102 7.55 -2.35 1.38
N GLU A 103 8.23 -1.60 2.25
CA GLU A 103 7.61 -0.85 3.35
C GLU A 103 6.99 0.46 2.86
N LEU A 104 6.04 0.98 3.63
CA LEU A 104 5.44 2.27 3.35
C LEU A 104 6.45 3.39 3.67
N PRO A 105 6.53 4.46 2.85
CA PRO A 105 7.35 5.61 3.17
C PRO A 105 7.06 6.15 4.58
N PRO A 106 8.03 6.70 5.32
CA PRO A 106 7.82 7.16 6.70
C PRO A 106 6.68 8.18 6.87
N TRP A 107 6.49 9.04 5.86
CA TRP A 107 5.41 10.02 5.85
C TRP A 107 4.02 9.38 5.74
N LEU A 108 3.93 8.17 5.18
CA LEU A 108 2.69 7.40 5.02
C LEU A 108 2.54 6.34 6.12
N ALA A 109 3.65 5.81 6.63
CA ALA A 109 3.66 4.80 7.69
C ALA A 109 2.95 5.30 8.96
N GLN A 110 3.07 6.58 9.30
CA GLN A 110 2.35 7.19 10.43
C GLN A 110 0.83 7.14 10.28
N TYR A 111 0.31 7.04 9.05
CA TYR A 111 -1.13 6.99 8.75
C TYR A 111 -1.65 5.57 8.54
N LYS A 112 -0.80 4.56 8.75
CA LYS A 112 -1.16 3.17 8.49
C LYS A 112 -2.40 2.77 9.28
N GLU A 113 -2.46 3.10 10.57
CA GLU A 113 -3.59 2.73 11.43
C GLU A 113 -4.87 3.49 11.05
N GLU A 114 -4.76 4.75 10.65
CA GLU A 114 -5.87 5.58 10.19
C GLU A 114 -6.43 5.09 8.86
N ILE A 115 -5.55 4.71 7.92
CA ILE A 115 -5.95 4.12 6.63
C ILE A 115 -6.63 2.77 6.88
N MET A 116 -6.05 1.93 7.74
CA MET A 116 -6.62 0.62 8.10
C MET A 116 -7.96 0.76 8.81
N PHE A 117 -8.08 1.71 9.74
CA PHE A 117 -9.34 2.04 10.41
C PHE A 117 -10.38 2.53 9.40
N THR A 118 -10.02 3.47 8.53
CA THR A 118 -10.92 4.01 7.50
C THR A 118 -11.39 2.91 6.55
N PHE A 119 -10.47 2.03 6.15
CA PHE A 119 -10.79 0.86 5.34
C PHE A 119 -11.74 -0.10 6.07
N ALA A 120 -11.44 -0.44 7.33
CA ALA A 120 -12.28 -1.32 8.13
C ALA A 120 -13.68 -0.73 8.39
N ALA A 121 -13.76 0.55 8.76
CA ALA A 121 -15.01 1.27 8.96
C ALA A 121 -15.82 1.35 7.66
N GLY A 122 -15.17 1.63 6.53
CA GLY A 122 -15.79 1.63 5.21
C GLY A 122 -16.32 0.25 4.81
N ALA A 123 -15.51 -0.79 5.00
CA ALA A 123 -15.91 -2.18 4.73
C ALA A 123 -17.09 -2.62 5.60
N LEU A 124 -17.08 -2.28 6.90
CA LEU A 124 -18.18 -2.58 7.82
C LEU A 124 -19.46 -1.84 7.41
N GLY A 125 -19.38 -0.53 7.13
CA GLY A 125 -20.53 0.26 6.70
C GLY A 125 -21.12 -0.25 5.38
N PHE A 126 -20.28 -0.60 4.41
CA PHE A 126 -20.73 -1.20 3.15
C PHE A 126 -21.37 -2.58 3.35
N GLY A 127 -20.78 -3.42 4.19
CA GLY A 127 -21.32 -4.73 4.56
C GLY A 127 -22.71 -4.61 5.18
N SER A 128 -22.89 -3.70 6.14
CA SER A 128 -24.18 -3.43 6.77
C SER A 128 -25.21 -2.91 5.76
N TYR A 129 -24.85 -1.98 4.87
CA TYR A 129 -25.76 -1.48 3.83
C TYR A 129 -26.23 -2.59 2.89
N SER A 130 -25.31 -3.46 2.45
CA SER A 130 -25.62 -4.59 1.57
C SER A 130 -26.53 -5.61 2.25
N GLN A 131 -26.29 -5.92 3.53
CA GLN A 131 -27.15 -6.80 4.33
C GLN A 131 -28.56 -6.23 4.47
N ILE A 132 -28.71 -4.93 4.79
CA ILE A 132 -30.02 -4.27 4.89
C ILE A 132 -30.76 -4.34 3.55
N LYS A 133 -30.07 -4.09 2.43
CA LYS A 133 -30.69 -4.19 1.10
C LYS A 133 -31.12 -5.62 0.77
N ALA A 134 -30.35 -6.62 1.18
CA ALA A 134 -30.70 -8.03 1.00
C ALA A 134 -31.94 -8.41 1.84
N LEU A 135 -31.98 -8.02 3.11
CA LEU A 135 -33.14 -8.23 3.98
C LEU A 135 -34.39 -7.57 3.41
N LYS A 136 -34.30 -6.30 2.98
CA LYS A 136 -35.41 -5.59 2.32
C LYS A 136 -35.91 -6.27 1.05
N LYS A 137 -35.04 -6.96 0.30
CA LYS A 137 -35.46 -7.74 -0.88
C LYS A 137 -36.21 -9.00 -0.47
N ILE A 138 -35.71 -9.72 0.54
CA ILE A 138 -36.36 -10.92 1.09
C ILE A 138 -37.75 -10.56 1.62
N ASP A 139 -37.86 -9.46 2.36
CA ASP A 139 -39.15 -8.99 2.89
C ASP A 139 -40.12 -8.64 1.76
N LYS A 140 -39.64 -7.95 0.71
CA LYS A 140 -40.46 -7.62 -0.47
C LYS A 140 -40.89 -8.86 -1.26
N GLU A 141 -40.06 -9.91 -1.33
CA GLU A 141 -40.44 -11.19 -1.97
C GLU A 141 -41.45 -11.98 -1.13
N LYS A 142 -41.37 -11.90 0.21
CA LYS A 142 -42.35 -12.49 1.13
C LYS A 142 -43.70 -11.77 1.11
N GLU A 143 -43.73 -10.44 0.96
CA GLU A 143 -44.99 -9.70 0.80
C GLU A 143 -45.67 -9.99 -0.55
N VAL A 144 -44.92 -10.25 -1.61
CA VAL A 144 -45.46 -10.55 -2.95
C VAL A 144 -45.92 -12.02 -3.10
N LYS A 145 -45.45 -12.91 -2.23
CA LYS A 145 -45.97 -14.28 -2.08
C LYS A 145 -46.69 -14.39 -0.74
N PRO A 146 -47.98 -14.00 -0.64
CA PRO A 146 -48.75 -14.13 0.58
C PRO A 146 -48.54 -15.51 1.18
N THR A 147 -48.04 -15.52 2.41
CA THR A 147 -47.96 -16.72 3.23
C THR A 147 -49.38 -17.22 3.40
N GLU A 148 -49.66 -18.40 2.88
CA GLU A 148 -50.90 -19.13 3.12
C GLU A 148 -51.08 -19.22 4.64
N PRO A 149 -52.19 -18.72 5.22
CA PRO A 149 -52.34 -18.69 6.66
C PRO A 149 -52.52 -20.12 7.17
N GLU A 150 -51.57 -20.57 7.99
CA GLU A 150 -51.75 -21.77 8.81
C GLU A 150 -52.84 -21.43 9.85
N VAL A 151 -54.06 -21.87 9.55
CA VAL A 151 -55.24 -21.64 10.38
C VAL A 151 -55.11 -22.47 11.65
N GLU A 152 -54.92 -21.76 12.75
CA GLU A 152 -55.13 -22.20 14.12
C GLU A 152 -56.53 -22.86 14.23
N ASN A 153 -56.58 -24.17 14.48
CA ASN A 153 -57.82 -24.85 14.85
C ASN A 153 -57.70 -25.43 16.26
N SER A 154 -58.14 -24.65 17.24
CA SER A 154 -58.46 -25.15 18.58
C SER A 154 -59.98 -25.07 18.81
N GLN A 155 -60.54 -26.23 19.17
CA GLN A 155 -61.84 -26.48 19.84
C GLN A 155 -63.13 -26.36 19.03
N SER A 156 -63.81 -27.50 18.78
CA SER A 156 -64.95 -27.98 19.60
C SER A 156 -65.72 -29.12 18.93
N GLU A 157 -66.43 -29.92 19.76
CA GLU A 157 -67.46 -30.94 19.46
C GLU A 157 -66.95 -32.37 19.24
N SER A 158 -66.87 -33.28 20.24
CA SER A 158 -67.90 -33.86 21.12
C SER A 158 -68.94 -34.75 20.41
N ILE A 159 -68.88 -36.05 20.75
CA ILE A 159 -69.96 -37.07 20.74
C ILE A 159 -70.25 -37.76 19.39
N SER A 160 -69.90 -39.06 19.26
CA SER A 160 -70.84 -40.19 19.07
C SER A 160 -70.17 -41.47 18.52
N ASN A 161 -70.70 -42.64 18.95
CA ASN A 161 -70.39 -44.06 18.66
C ASN A 161 -69.33 -44.68 19.58
N ALA A 162 -69.60 -45.58 20.55
CA ALA A 162 -70.70 -46.52 20.79
C ALA A 162 -70.99 -47.50 19.62
N THR A 163 -70.66 -48.79 19.85
CA THR A 163 -71.07 -50.02 19.11
C THR A 163 -70.50 -50.14 17.68
N ASP A 164 -69.75 -51.17 17.31
CA ASP A 164 -69.99 -52.63 17.38
C ASP A 164 -68.68 -53.41 17.59
#